data_AF-A0A661QCA6-F1
#
_entry.id   AF-A0A661QCA6-F1
#
_cell.length_a   1.000
_cell.length_b   1.000
_cell.length_c   1.000
_cell.angle_alpha   90.00
_cell.angle_beta   90.00
_cell.angle_gamma   90.00
#
_symmetry.space_group_name_H-M   'P 1'
#
loop_
_entity.id
_entity.type
_entity.pdbx_description
1 polymer ?
#
loop_
_entity_poly.entity_id
_entity_poly.type
_entity_poly.pdbx_seq_one_letter_code
_entity_poly.pdbx_strand_id
1 'polypeptide(L)'
;FRIELTFSGPYDLADCYLSINAGAGGTDSQDWAEMLLRMYGRYCERVGYKANLLDVSAGEEAGIRSATLEIAGRYAYGNLKSEKGVHRLVRISPYDAAHRRHTSFAAVSVVPVTQEQELDIDPKDLRIDTYRSSGAGGQHVNVTDSAVRITHLPTKIVVSCQNERSQRQNKETAMRVLRARLGELLREQEAKKVEELQGKLMDIEWGSQIRSYVLHPYQMVKDHRTNYETGNVDAVLDGDITGFIEAYLEQSG
;
A
#
# COMPACT_ATOMS: atom_id res chain seq x y z
N PHE A 1 -23.57 -8.47 10.51
CA PHE A 1 -24.80 -7.66 10.67
C PHE A 1 -24.61 -6.29 11.33
N ARG A 2 -24.10 -6.13 12.57
CA ARG A 2 -24.00 -4.78 13.19
C ARG A 2 -22.87 -3.91 12.61
N ILE A 3 -21.72 -4.49 12.29
CA ILE A 3 -20.52 -3.77 11.80
C ILE A 3 -20.63 -3.36 10.33
N GLU A 4 -21.41 -4.11 9.53
CA GLU A 4 -21.65 -3.80 8.12
C GLU A 4 -22.30 -2.42 7.92
N LEU A 5 -23.01 -1.91 8.94
CA LEU A 5 -23.63 -0.58 8.94
C LEU A 5 -22.62 0.55 9.22
N THR A 6 -21.45 0.24 9.78
CA THR A 6 -20.38 1.20 10.09
C THR A 6 -19.47 1.45 8.88
N PHE A 7 -19.49 0.55 7.89
CA PHE A 7 -18.70 0.68 6.66
C PHE A 7 -19.30 1.71 5.70
N SER A 8 -18.83 2.95 5.82
CA SER A 8 -19.19 4.08 4.95
C SER A 8 -18.03 4.58 4.07
N GLY A 9 -16.84 3.98 4.21
CA GLY A 9 -15.65 4.36 3.48
C GLY A 9 -15.69 3.92 2.01
N PRO A 10 -15.07 4.68 1.09
CA PRO A 10 -15.10 4.40 -0.35
C PRO A 10 -14.46 3.05 -0.74
N TYR A 11 -13.55 2.55 0.10
CA TYR A 11 -12.82 1.30 -0.13
C TYR A 11 -13.21 0.19 0.85
N ASP A 12 -14.18 0.40 1.74
CA ASP A 12 -14.47 -0.58 2.80
C ASP A 12 -14.90 -1.94 2.24
N LEU A 13 -15.48 -1.98 1.04
CA LEU A 13 -15.88 -3.19 0.32
C LEU A 13 -14.75 -3.87 -0.44
N ALA A 14 -13.61 -3.19 -0.64
CA ALA A 14 -12.54 -3.68 -1.48
C ALA A 14 -11.76 -4.82 -0.81
N ASP A 15 -11.15 -5.63 -1.66
CA ASP A 15 -10.04 -6.50 -1.27
C ASP A 15 -8.87 -5.64 -0.77
N CYS A 16 -7.89 -6.23 -0.09
CA CYS A 16 -6.73 -5.49 0.40
C CYS A 16 -5.42 -6.24 0.28
N TYR A 17 -4.34 -5.48 0.16
CA TYR A 17 -2.99 -5.94 0.42
C TYR A 17 -2.62 -5.66 1.88
N LEU A 18 -2.19 -6.70 2.58
CA LEU A 18 -1.65 -6.61 3.94
C LEU A 18 -0.16 -6.92 3.87
N SER A 19 0.67 -5.93 4.20
CA SER A 19 2.12 -6.08 4.23
C SER A 19 2.63 -6.01 5.66
N ILE A 20 3.56 -6.89 5.99
CA ILE A 20 4.20 -6.99 7.30
C ILE A 20 5.68 -6.74 7.10
N ASN A 21 6.27 -5.87 7.91
CA ASN A 21 7.69 -5.57 7.88
C ASN A 21 8.28 -5.70 9.28
N ALA A 22 9.37 -6.46 9.41
CA ALA A 22 10.12 -6.54 10.65
C ALA A 22 10.74 -5.18 11.00
N GLY A 23 10.61 -4.78 12.25
CA GLY A 23 11.13 -3.53 12.80
C GLY A 23 12.44 -3.68 13.55
N ALA A 24 12.70 -2.74 14.46
CA ALA A 24 13.83 -2.83 15.39
C ALA A 24 13.70 -4.06 16.30
N GLY A 25 14.80 -4.80 16.48
CA GLY A 25 14.87 -6.01 17.33
C GLY A 25 15.56 -7.22 16.69
N GLY A 26 16.09 -7.11 15.47
CA GLY A 26 16.91 -8.14 14.83
C GLY A 26 16.14 -9.44 14.56
N THR A 27 16.75 -10.59 14.84
CA THR A 27 16.17 -11.93 14.63
C THR A 27 14.83 -12.11 15.35
N ASP A 28 14.68 -11.56 16.56
CA ASP A 28 13.40 -11.62 17.30
C ASP A 28 12.27 -10.82 16.63
N SER A 29 12.59 -9.73 15.93
CA SER A 29 11.59 -8.97 15.18
C SER A 29 11.23 -9.64 13.85
N GLN A 30 12.17 -10.37 13.25
CA GLN A 30 11.90 -11.18 12.05
C GLN A 30 10.99 -12.36 12.40
N ASP A 31 11.26 -13.05 13.51
CA ASP A 31 10.40 -14.11 14.04
C ASP A 31 9.01 -13.58 14.41
N TRP A 32 8.94 -12.39 15.02
CA TRP A 32 7.67 -11.74 15.32
C TRP A 32 6.86 -11.40 14.07
N ALA A 33 7.50 -10.91 13.01
CA ALA A 33 6.83 -10.67 11.73
C ALA A 33 6.25 -11.98 11.15
N GLU A 34 6.95 -13.11 11.30
CA GLU A 34 6.44 -14.42 10.86
C GLU A 34 5.25 -14.89 11.70
N MET A 35 5.30 -14.68 13.02
CA MET A 35 4.16 -14.97 13.90
C MET A 35 2.92 -14.16 13.51
N LEU A 36 3.09 -12.87 13.16
CA LEU A 36 1.99 -12.04 12.65
C LEU A 36 1.47 -12.55 11.30
N LEU A 37 2.35 -12.96 10.38
CA LEU A 37 1.96 -13.53 9.10
C LEU A 37 1.05 -14.75 9.30
N ARG A 38 1.46 -15.66 10.19
CA ARG A 38 0.67 -16.83 10.58
C ARG A 38 -0.67 -16.43 11.22
N MET A 39 -0.66 -15.45 12.13
CA MET A 39 -1.86 -14.95 12.81
C MET A 39 -2.89 -14.42 11.81
N TYR A 40 -2.48 -13.59 10.86
CA TYR A 40 -3.37 -13.05 9.83
C TYR A 40 -3.84 -14.12 8.85
N GLY A 41 -2.97 -15.08 8.49
CA GLY A 41 -3.37 -16.23 7.68
C GLY A 41 -4.50 -17.03 8.33
N ARG A 42 -4.35 -17.37 9.63
CA ARG A 42 -5.39 -18.08 10.41
C ARG A 42 -6.66 -17.26 10.58
N TYR A 43 -6.54 -15.96 10.80
CA TYR A 43 -7.70 -15.07 10.84
C TYR A 43 -8.47 -15.13 9.52
N CYS A 44 -7.79 -15.03 8.37
CA CYS A 44 -8.41 -15.12 7.05
C CYS A 44 -9.14 -16.45 6.85
N GLU A 45 -8.53 -17.57 7.22
CA GLU A 45 -9.17 -18.90 7.15
C GLU A 45 -10.44 -18.96 8.02
N ARG A 46 -10.40 -18.40 9.22
CA ARG A 46 -11.53 -18.40 10.17
C ARG A 46 -12.72 -17.59 9.68
N VAL A 47 -12.48 -16.44 9.06
CA VAL A 47 -13.54 -15.56 8.54
C VAL A 47 -13.96 -15.89 7.10
N GLY A 48 -13.29 -16.85 6.45
CA GLY A 48 -13.58 -17.28 5.08
C GLY A 48 -13.03 -16.34 4.00
N TYR A 49 -11.99 -15.56 4.30
CA TYR A 49 -11.25 -14.79 3.29
C TYR A 49 -10.23 -15.67 2.57
N LYS A 50 -10.01 -15.36 1.29
CA LYS A 50 -8.96 -15.99 0.50
C LYS A 50 -7.67 -15.18 0.65
N ALA A 51 -6.73 -15.70 1.42
CA ALA A 51 -5.40 -15.13 1.56
C ALA A 51 -4.44 -15.77 0.55
N ASN A 52 -3.78 -14.96 -0.26
CA ASN A 52 -2.77 -15.36 -1.23
C ASN A 52 -1.44 -14.69 -0.89
N LEU A 53 -0.37 -15.48 -0.73
CA LEU A 53 0.95 -14.94 -0.44
C LEU A 53 1.61 -14.48 -1.74
N LEU A 54 1.77 -13.17 -1.89
CA LEU A 54 2.35 -12.56 -3.10
C LEU A 54 3.87 -12.50 -3.04
N ASP A 55 4.40 -12.10 -1.90
CA ASP A 55 5.83 -11.93 -1.68
C ASP A 55 6.20 -12.26 -0.24
N VAL A 56 7.39 -12.85 -0.07
CA VAL A 56 7.98 -13.15 1.23
C VAL A 56 9.49 -13.05 1.15
N SER A 57 10.06 -12.25 2.04
CA SER A 57 11.49 -12.11 2.23
C SER A 57 11.86 -12.78 3.56
N ALA A 58 12.62 -13.86 3.51
CA ALA A 58 13.09 -14.57 4.70
C ALA A 58 14.08 -13.73 5.50
N GLY A 59 14.09 -13.92 6.82
CA GLY A 59 15.14 -13.41 7.70
C GLY A 59 16.48 -14.10 7.45
N GLU A 60 17.57 -13.51 7.97
CA GLU A 60 18.92 -14.09 7.79
C GLU A 60 19.12 -15.34 8.65
N GLU A 61 18.59 -15.33 9.88
CA GLU A 61 18.73 -16.43 10.84
C GLU A 61 17.41 -17.16 11.10
N ALA A 62 16.32 -16.41 11.29
CA ALA A 62 14.99 -16.92 11.55
C ALA A 62 13.92 -15.90 11.14
N GLY A 63 12.67 -16.35 10.98
CA GLY A 63 11.57 -15.45 10.69
C GLY A 63 11.55 -14.90 9.27
N ILE A 64 10.85 -13.78 9.11
CA ILE A 64 10.73 -13.05 7.85
C ILE A 64 11.13 -11.59 8.03
N ARG A 65 11.77 -11.00 7.03
CA ARG A 65 12.01 -9.56 6.97
C ARG A 65 10.76 -8.81 6.53
N SER A 66 10.08 -9.34 5.52
CA SER A 66 8.83 -8.77 5.01
C SER A 66 7.95 -9.84 4.37
N ALA A 67 6.65 -9.63 4.36
CA ALA A 67 5.70 -10.42 3.57
C ALA A 67 4.52 -9.57 3.13
N THR A 68 3.94 -9.92 1.99
CA THR A 68 2.71 -9.28 1.47
C THR A 68 1.68 -10.35 1.14
N LEU A 69 0.50 -10.21 1.76
CA LEU A 69 -0.68 -11.01 1.51
C LEU A 69 -1.68 -10.20 0.70
N GLU A 70 -2.23 -10.81 -0.34
CA GLU A 70 -3.47 -10.38 -0.97
C GLU A 70 -4.63 -11.09 -0.27
N ILE A 71 -5.57 -10.32 0.25
CA ILE A 71 -6.71 -10.83 1.01
C ILE A 71 -7.97 -10.45 0.24
N ALA A 72 -8.58 -11.45 -0.39
CA ALA A 72 -9.82 -11.31 -1.13
C ALA A 72 -11.02 -11.74 -0.28
N GLY A 73 -12.00 -10.86 -0.14
CA GLY A 73 -13.14 -11.09 0.73
C GLY A 73 -14.03 -9.87 0.88
N ARG A 74 -15.32 -10.11 1.12
CA ARG A 74 -16.28 -9.02 1.33
C ARG A 74 -15.90 -8.25 2.59
N TYR A 75 -15.70 -6.94 2.44
CA TYR A 75 -15.23 -6.04 3.49
C TYR A 75 -13.82 -6.36 4.04
N ALA A 76 -12.94 -7.00 3.24
CA ALA A 76 -11.59 -7.32 3.69
C ALA A 76 -10.82 -6.07 4.14
N TYR A 77 -10.78 -5.02 3.31
CA TYR A 77 -10.15 -3.75 3.67
C TYR A 77 -10.83 -3.07 4.86
N GLY A 78 -12.16 -3.01 4.86
CA GLY A 78 -12.94 -2.37 5.93
C GLY A 78 -12.66 -2.97 7.31
N ASN A 79 -12.46 -4.28 7.40
CA ASN A 79 -12.07 -4.95 8.63
C ASN A 79 -10.59 -4.75 8.96
N LEU A 80 -9.70 -5.02 8.01
CA LEU A 80 -8.26 -5.04 8.27
C LEU A 80 -7.63 -3.65 8.38
N LYS A 81 -8.33 -2.57 8.03
CA LYS A 81 -7.83 -1.20 8.25
C LYS A 81 -7.51 -0.91 9.72
N SER A 82 -8.17 -1.59 10.67
CA SER A 82 -7.86 -1.49 12.11
C SER A 82 -6.47 -2.01 12.45
N GLU A 83 -5.91 -2.89 11.64
CA GLU A 83 -4.63 -3.55 11.90
C GLU A 83 -3.43 -2.73 11.40
N LYS A 84 -3.69 -1.59 10.77
CA LYS A 84 -2.62 -0.69 10.32
C LYS A 84 -1.91 -0.05 11.53
N GLY A 85 -0.62 -0.34 11.66
CA GLY A 85 0.28 0.27 12.65
C GLY A 85 1.37 -0.67 13.15
N VAL A 86 2.03 -0.29 14.25
CA VAL A 86 3.14 -1.06 14.82
C VAL A 86 2.65 -2.02 15.91
N HIS A 87 2.97 -3.29 15.78
CA HIS A 87 2.65 -4.34 16.74
C HIS A 87 3.90 -4.70 17.56
N ARG A 88 3.78 -4.60 18.89
CA ARG A 88 4.88 -4.83 19.82
C ARG A 88 4.77 -6.20 20.48
N LEU A 89 5.84 -6.99 20.45
CA LEU A 89 5.96 -8.25 21.20
C LEU A 89 6.91 -8.07 22.39
N VAL A 90 6.53 -8.60 23.55
CA VAL A 90 7.38 -8.70 24.73
C VAL A 90 7.41 -10.14 25.20
N ARG A 91 8.56 -10.81 25.05
CA ARG A 91 8.74 -12.21 25.45
C ARG A 91 10.18 -12.47 25.91
N ILE A 92 10.42 -13.66 26.46
CA ILE A 92 11.78 -14.19 26.58
C ILE A 92 12.21 -14.64 25.19
N SER A 93 13.32 -14.10 24.69
CA SER A 93 13.83 -14.46 23.37
C SER A 93 14.34 -15.91 23.37
N PRO A 94 13.93 -16.75 22.39
CA PRO A 94 14.53 -18.07 22.19
C PRO A 94 15.93 -17.97 21.56
N TYR A 95 16.28 -16.82 20.99
CA TYR A 95 17.54 -16.58 20.27
C TYR A 95 18.62 -15.96 21.17
N ASP A 96 18.24 -15.37 22.32
CA ASP A 96 19.20 -14.87 23.32
C ASP A 96 19.64 -15.99 24.28
N ALA A 97 20.94 -16.32 24.25
CA ALA A 97 21.53 -17.34 25.13
C ALA A 97 21.39 -17.02 26.63
N ALA A 98 21.22 -15.74 26.98
CA ALA A 98 20.99 -15.31 28.36
C ALA A 98 19.50 -15.35 28.78
N HIS A 99 18.60 -15.78 27.88
CA HIS A 99 17.14 -15.81 28.07
C HIS A 99 16.58 -14.51 28.66
N ARG A 100 17.11 -13.37 28.21
CA ARG A 100 16.59 -12.07 28.65
C ARG A 100 15.26 -11.80 27.96
N ARG A 101 14.50 -10.92 28.59
CA ARG A 101 13.28 -10.37 27.99
C ARG A 101 13.67 -9.38 26.89
N HIS A 102 13.14 -9.61 25.71
CA HIS A 102 13.30 -8.74 24.54
C HIS A 102 11.98 -8.06 24.20
N THR A 103 12.09 -6.92 23.53
CA THR A 103 10.95 -6.19 22.99
C THR A 103 11.17 -6.03 21.49
N SER A 104 10.24 -6.57 20.72
CA SER A 104 10.31 -6.64 19.26
C SER A 104 9.17 -5.86 18.64
N PHE A 105 9.40 -5.35 17.44
CA PHE A 105 8.43 -4.54 16.72
C PHE A 105 8.27 -5.05 15.30
N ALA A 106 7.04 -5.04 14.79
CA ALA A 106 6.74 -5.28 13.38
C ALA A 106 5.65 -4.29 12.95
N ALA A 107 5.81 -3.73 11.76
CA ALA A 107 4.84 -2.81 11.18
C ALA A 107 3.91 -3.56 10.24
N VAL A 108 2.61 -3.32 10.39
CA VAL A 108 1.57 -3.85 9.52
C VAL A 108 0.96 -2.68 8.75
N SER A 109 0.96 -2.78 7.43
CA SER A 109 0.28 -1.83 6.54
C SER A 109 -0.83 -2.55 5.78
N VAL A 110 -1.94 -1.84 5.59
CA VAL A 110 -3.11 -2.35 4.88
C VAL A 110 -3.54 -1.32 3.84
N VAL A 111 -3.59 -1.73 2.59
CA VAL A 111 -3.91 -0.87 1.44
C VAL A 111 -5.04 -1.54 0.65
N PRO A 112 -6.07 -0.81 0.23
CA PRO A 112 -7.13 -1.40 -0.57
C PRO A 112 -6.61 -1.72 -1.98
N VAL A 113 -7.11 -2.81 -2.57
CA VAL A 113 -6.88 -3.09 -3.99
C VAL A 113 -7.68 -2.09 -4.81
N THR A 114 -6.99 -1.22 -5.53
CA THR A 114 -7.59 -0.29 -6.48
C THR A 114 -7.51 -0.85 -7.89
N GLN A 115 -8.58 -0.70 -8.68
CA GLN A 115 -8.53 -1.02 -10.10
C GLN A 115 -7.60 -0.03 -10.81
N GLU A 116 -6.74 -0.53 -11.70
CA GLU A 116 -5.95 0.31 -12.60
C GLU A 116 -6.91 1.15 -13.46
N GLN A 117 -6.74 2.46 -13.44
CA GLN A 117 -7.50 3.34 -14.33
C GLN A 117 -6.86 3.27 -15.71
N GLU A 118 -7.56 2.69 -16.69
CA GLU A 118 -7.13 2.77 -18.09
C GLU A 118 -7.11 4.23 -18.53
N LEU A 119 -5.99 4.63 -19.12
CA LEU A 119 -5.76 6.01 -19.53
C LEU A 119 -6.42 6.25 -20.90
N ASP A 120 -7.74 6.48 -20.88
CA ASP A 120 -8.49 6.90 -22.05
C ASP A 120 -8.30 8.40 -22.30
N ILE A 121 -7.92 8.75 -23.53
CA ILE A 121 -7.69 10.15 -23.94
C ILE A 121 -8.75 10.49 -24.97
N ASP A 122 -9.75 11.29 -24.56
CA ASP A 122 -10.73 11.83 -25.52
C ASP A 122 -10.00 12.80 -26.47
N PRO A 123 -10.11 12.61 -27.81
CA PRO A 123 -9.57 13.54 -28.79
C PRO A 123 -10.03 14.99 -28.60
N LYS A 124 -11.17 15.25 -27.96
CA LYS A 124 -11.70 16.59 -27.68
C LYS A 124 -10.88 17.36 -26.64
N ASP A 125 -10.19 16.65 -25.76
CA ASP A 125 -9.34 17.24 -24.71
C ASP A 125 -7.96 17.62 -25.21
N LEU A 126 -7.68 17.40 -26.50
CA LEU A 126 -6.41 17.68 -27.15
C LEU A 126 -6.50 18.91 -28.04
N ARG A 127 -5.73 19.94 -27.71
CA ARG A 127 -5.44 21.02 -28.65
C ARG A 127 -4.18 20.69 -29.42
N ILE A 128 -4.30 20.55 -30.74
CA ILE A 128 -3.20 20.23 -31.64
C ILE A 128 -2.87 21.48 -32.47
N ASP A 129 -1.73 22.08 -32.17
CA ASP A 129 -1.20 23.26 -32.86
C ASP A 129 -0.06 22.82 -33.78
N THR A 130 -0.10 23.23 -35.05
CA THR A 130 0.93 22.91 -36.05
C THR A 130 1.68 24.16 -36.43
N TYR A 131 3.01 24.09 -36.49
CA TYR A 131 3.86 25.25 -36.74
C TYR A 131 5.15 24.85 -37.47
N ARG A 132 5.94 25.84 -37.88
CA ARG A 132 7.22 25.61 -38.56
C ARG A 132 8.27 25.09 -37.59
N SER A 133 9.01 24.09 -38.03
CA SER A 133 10.11 23.53 -37.23
C SER A 133 11.20 24.59 -37.03
N SER A 134 11.69 24.73 -35.80
CA SER A 134 12.77 25.68 -35.49
C SER A 134 14.11 24.96 -35.56
N GLY A 135 14.94 25.27 -36.57
CA GLY A 135 16.28 24.71 -36.73
C GLY A 135 17.02 25.20 -37.97
N ALA A 136 18.35 25.05 -38.00
CA ALA A 136 19.21 25.35 -39.13
C ALA A 136 19.05 24.29 -40.23
N GLY A 137 17.90 24.26 -40.91
CA GLY A 137 17.61 23.35 -42.00
C GLY A 137 17.38 24.09 -43.32
N GLY A 138 17.57 23.37 -44.45
CA GLY A 138 17.36 23.92 -45.80
C GLY A 138 15.92 24.35 -46.09
N GLN A 139 15.62 24.72 -47.35
CA GLN A 139 14.32 25.26 -47.78
C GLN A 139 13.08 24.52 -47.22
N HIS A 140 13.14 23.19 -47.08
CA HIS A 140 12.03 22.38 -46.58
C HIS A 140 11.62 22.73 -45.13
N VAL A 141 12.56 23.15 -44.28
CA VAL A 141 12.30 23.53 -42.87
C VAL A 141 11.64 24.90 -42.77
N ASN A 142 11.91 25.79 -43.73
CA ASN A 142 11.39 27.16 -43.73
C ASN A 142 10.02 27.31 -44.39
N VAL A 143 9.61 26.33 -45.22
CA VAL A 143 8.38 26.38 -46.02
C VAL A 143 7.27 25.46 -45.48
N THR A 144 7.63 24.36 -44.80
CA THR A 144 6.66 23.32 -44.40
C THR A 144 6.35 23.37 -42.90
N ASP A 145 5.07 23.38 -42.54
CA ASP A 145 4.58 23.34 -41.16
C ASP A 145 4.62 21.90 -40.61
N SER A 146 5.82 21.35 -40.41
CA SER A 146 6.01 19.96 -39.98
C SER A 146 6.00 19.76 -38.47
N ALA A 147 6.21 20.80 -37.65
CA ALA A 147 6.24 20.67 -36.19
C ALA A 147 4.83 20.62 -35.59
N VAL A 148 4.64 19.77 -34.58
CA VAL A 148 3.35 19.56 -33.92
C VAL A 148 3.51 19.79 -32.43
N ARG A 149 2.61 20.58 -31.84
CA ARG A 149 2.44 20.75 -30.41
C ARG A 149 1.06 20.25 -30.01
N ILE A 150 1.02 19.35 -29.04
CA ILE A 150 -0.20 18.81 -28.47
C ILE A 150 -0.29 19.28 -27.03
N THR A 151 -1.42 19.89 -26.67
CA THR A 151 -1.75 20.33 -25.32
C THR A 151 -2.93 19.53 -24.83
N HIS A 152 -2.78 18.82 -23.70
CA HIS A 152 -3.90 18.20 -23.02
C HIS A 152 -4.58 19.23 -22.13
N LEU A 153 -5.80 19.66 -22.48
CA LEU A 153 -6.50 20.77 -21.85
C LEU A 153 -6.74 20.55 -20.34
N PRO A 154 -7.16 19.36 -19.86
CA PRO A 154 -7.40 19.12 -18.44
C PRO A 154 -6.13 19.24 -17.58
N THR A 155 -5.03 18.61 -18.02
CA THR A 155 -3.77 18.56 -17.24
C THR A 155 -2.81 19.71 -17.56
N LYS A 156 -3.08 20.49 -18.61
CA LYS A 156 -2.19 21.53 -19.17
C LYS A 156 -0.80 21.03 -19.60
N ILE A 157 -0.60 19.71 -19.72
CA ILE A 157 0.65 19.14 -20.23
C ILE A 157 0.78 19.47 -21.71
N VAL A 158 1.91 20.07 -22.06
CA VAL A 158 2.27 20.41 -23.43
C VAL A 158 3.43 19.52 -23.88
N VAL A 159 3.27 18.92 -25.05
CA VAL A 159 4.30 18.13 -25.73
C VAL A 159 4.47 18.66 -27.14
N SER A 160 5.72 18.83 -27.58
CA SER A 160 6.05 19.23 -28.94
C SER A 160 7.00 18.23 -29.59
N CYS A 161 6.81 17.94 -30.87
CA CYS A 161 7.70 17.09 -31.66
C CYS A 161 7.98 17.73 -33.03
N GLN A 162 9.25 17.75 -33.41
CA GLN A 162 9.75 18.27 -34.69
C GLN A 162 10.87 17.40 -35.28
N ASN A 163 10.99 16.15 -34.84
CA ASN A 163 12.11 15.27 -35.17
C ASN A 163 12.08 14.81 -36.62
N GLU A 164 10.88 14.57 -37.15
CA GLU A 164 10.68 14.05 -38.50
C GLU A 164 10.28 15.14 -39.49
N ARG A 165 10.50 14.89 -40.78
CA ARG A 165 10.05 15.78 -41.85
C ARG A 165 8.52 15.72 -42.05
N SER A 166 7.89 14.62 -41.66
CA SER A 166 6.45 14.39 -41.81
C SER A 166 5.68 14.86 -40.58
N GLN A 167 4.70 15.74 -40.79
CA GLN A 167 3.78 16.22 -39.77
C GLN A 167 3.03 15.06 -39.07
N ARG A 168 2.62 14.04 -39.83
CA ARG A 168 1.90 12.88 -39.28
C ARG A 168 2.77 12.08 -38.31
N GLN A 169 4.03 11.85 -38.68
CA GLN A 169 4.98 11.13 -37.82
C GLN A 169 5.31 11.94 -36.55
N ASN A 170 5.43 13.27 -36.67
CA ASN A 170 5.58 14.15 -35.51
C ASN A 170 4.34 14.13 -34.61
N LYS A 171 3.13 14.09 -35.17
CA LYS A 171 1.88 13.94 -34.41
C LYS A 171 1.80 12.62 -33.66
N GLU A 172 2.12 11.49 -34.31
CA GLU A 172 2.12 10.17 -33.68
C GLU A 172 3.17 10.07 -32.55
N THR A 173 4.35 10.64 -32.78
CA THR A 173 5.42 10.69 -31.77
C THR A 173 5.04 11.58 -30.60
N ALA A 174 4.48 12.77 -30.85
CA ALA A 174 3.98 13.67 -29.81
C ALA A 174 2.85 13.01 -28.99
N MET A 175 1.94 12.27 -29.63
CA MET A 175 0.90 11.50 -28.92
C MET A 175 1.48 10.40 -28.05
N ARG A 176 2.53 9.70 -28.51
CA ARG A 176 3.22 8.67 -27.70
C ARG A 176 3.86 9.27 -26.45
N VAL A 177 4.55 10.40 -26.60
CA VAL A 177 5.17 11.13 -25.49
C VAL A 177 4.10 11.70 -24.55
N LEU A 178 2.99 12.20 -25.08
CA LEU A 178 1.87 12.68 -24.26
C LEU A 178 1.27 11.55 -23.42
N ARG A 179 1.00 10.39 -24.02
CA ARG A 179 0.52 9.19 -23.29
C ARG A 179 1.49 8.79 -22.18
N ALA A 180 2.80 8.78 -22.47
CA ALA A 180 3.81 8.46 -21.46
C ALA A 180 3.77 9.45 -20.28
N ARG A 181 3.74 10.77 -20.55
CA ARG A 181 3.66 11.80 -19.49
C ARG A 181 2.36 11.75 -18.70
N LEU A 182 1.22 11.50 -19.35
CA LEU A 182 -0.05 11.33 -18.65
C LEU A 182 -0.05 10.07 -17.79
N GLY A 183 0.54 8.98 -18.27
CA GLY A 183 0.71 7.74 -17.52
C GLY A 183 1.59 7.93 -16.28
N GLU A 184 2.69 8.68 -16.41
CA GLU A 184 3.52 9.07 -15.26
C GLU A 184 2.75 9.92 -14.25
N LEU A 185 1.97 10.91 -14.71
CA LEU A 185 1.14 11.74 -13.83
C LEU A 185 0.10 10.90 -13.07
N LEU A 186 -0.57 9.97 -13.75
CA LEU A 186 -1.56 9.09 -13.15
C LEU A 186 -0.92 8.21 -12.07
N ARG A 187 0.22 7.59 -12.37
CA ARG A 187 0.99 6.81 -11.39
C ARG A 187 1.43 7.65 -10.20
N GLU A 188 1.87 8.88 -10.42
CA GLU A 188 2.26 9.78 -9.33
C GLU A 188 1.05 10.14 -8.45
N GLN A 189 -0.12 10.35 -9.04
CA GLN A 189 -1.36 10.59 -8.31
C GLN A 189 -1.81 9.36 -7.51
N GLU A 190 -1.74 8.17 -8.11
CA GLU A 190 -2.04 6.90 -7.43
C GLU A 190 -1.06 6.65 -6.29
N ALA A 191 0.24 6.85 -6.51
CA ALA A 191 1.27 6.73 -5.49
C ALA A 191 1.00 7.70 -4.32
N LYS A 192 0.64 8.96 -4.60
CA LYS A 192 0.26 9.93 -3.55
C LYS A 192 -1.00 9.50 -2.79
N LYS A 193 -2.02 8.98 -3.46
CA LYS A 193 -3.22 8.44 -2.79
C LYS A 193 -2.87 7.26 -1.90
N VAL A 194 -2.02 6.35 -2.37
CA VAL A 194 -1.53 5.22 -1.58
C VAL A 194 -0.70 5.70 -0.40
N GLU A 195 0.16 6.70 -0.59
CA GLU A 195 0.95 7.32 0.49
C GLU A 195 0.05 8.01 1.52
N GLU A 196 -0.98 8.73 1.09
CA GLU A 196 -2.01 9.30 1.98
C GLU A 196 -2.77 8.21 2.74
N LEU A 197 -3.15 7.12 2.07
CA LEU A 197 -3.82 5.97 2.68
C LEU A 197 -2.91 5.20 3.65
N GLN A 198 -1.64 5.05 3.32
CA GLN A 198 -0.60 4.53 4.22
C GLN A 198 -0.30 5.53 5.35
N GLY A 199 -0.67 6.79 5.18
CA GLY A 199 -0.35 7.89 6.09
C GLY A 199 1.16 8.10 6.15
N LYS A 200 1.60 9.06 6.98
CA LYS A 200 3.00 9.05 7.44
C LYS A 200 3.19 7.70 8.12
N LEU A 201 3.95 6.80 7.50
CA LEU A 201 4.46 5.60 8.15
C LEU A 201 4.96 6.04 9.52
N MET A 202 4.20 5.70 10.57
CA MET A 202 4.65 6.04 11.92
C MET A 202 5.98 5.34 12.06
N ASP A 203 7.01 6.11 12.38
CA ASP A 203 8.35 5.56 12.56
C ASP A 203 8.23 4.32 13.44
N ILE A 204 8.93 3.25 13.03
CA ILE A 204 8.97 1.98 13.77
C ILE A 204 9.86 2.18 15.00
N GLU A 205 9.48 3.14 15.81
CA GLU A 205 10.16 3.66 16.97
C GLU A 205 9.33 3.37 18.22
N TRP A 206 10.03 3.42 19.34
CA TRP A 206 9.45 3.13 20.64
C TRP A 206 8.38 4.18 20.99
N GLY A 207 7.12 3.75 21.14
CA GLY A 207 5.99 4.65 21.46
C GLY A 207 4.91 4.75 20.39
N SER A 208 5.15 4.26 19.16
CA SER A 208 4.16 4.27 18.07
C SER A 208 3.30 2.99 18.00
N GLN A 209 3.41 2.09 18.99
CA GLN A 209 2.70 0.82 18.96
C GLN A 209 1.18 0.97 19.15
N ILE A 210 0.42 0.34 18.26
CA ILE A 210 -1.04 0.26 18.37
C ILE A 210 -1.46 -0.86 19.31
N ARG A 211 -0.70 -1.96 19.34
CA ARG A 211 -1.03 -3.15 20.13
C ARG A 211 0.21 -3.77 20.74
N SER A 212 0.08 -4.20 22.00
CA SER A 212 1.12 -4.91 22.73
C SER A 212 0.70 -6.35 23.00
N TYR A 213 1.59 -7.28 22.65
CA TYR A 213 1.51 -8.71 22.92
C TYR A 213 2.56 -9.02 23.99
N VAL A 214 2.14 -9.14 25.24
CA VAL A 214 3.04 -9.48 26.36
C VAL A 214 2.84 -10.95 26.67
N LEU A 215 3.91 -11.74 26.53
CA LEU A 215 3.94 -13.16 26.86
C LEU A 215 4.63 -13.44 28.21
N HIS A 216 5.48 -12.51 28.67
CA HIS A 216 6.18 -12.60 29.95
C HIS A 216 6.41 -11.19 30.53
N PRO A 217 6.17 -10.94 31.83
CA PRO A 217 5.93 -11.92 32.92
C PRO A 217 4.47 -12.36 33.07
N TYR A 218 3.54 -11.72 32.38
CA TYR A 218 2.13 -12.11 32.31
C TYR A 218 1.73 -12.24 30.83
N GLN A 219 0.67 -12.97 30.58
CA GLN A 219 0.09 -13.13 29.25
C GLN A 219 -1.06 -12.14 29.06
N MET A 220 -0.89 -11.17 28.17
CA MET A 220 -1.93 -10.20 27.83
C MET A 220 -1.69 -9.60 26.45
N VAL A 221 -2.74 -9.48 25.64
CA VAL A 221 -2.76 -8.65 24.45
C VAL A 221 -3.64 -7.43 24.72
N LYS A 222 -3.11 -6.22 24.46
CA LYS A 222 -3.79 -4.96 24.69
C LYS A 222 -3.66 -4.04 23.48
N ASP A 223 -4.78 -3.51 23.00
CA ASP A 223 -4.82 -2.43 22.01
C ASP A 223 -4.85 -1.08 22.73
N HIS A 224 -3.86 -0.23 22.46
CA HIS A 224 -3.70 1.06 23.13
C HIS A 224 -4.63 2.14 22.59
N ARG A 225 -5.24 1.91 21.42
CA ARG A 225 -6.19 2.87 20.82
C ARG A 225 -7.56 2.69 21.44
N THR A 226 -8.00 1.43 21.58
CA THR A 226 -9.35 1.10 22.06
C THR A 226 -9.41 0.75 23.55
N ASN A 227 -8.25 0.51 24.18
CA ASN A 227 -8.11 -0.06 25.52
C ASN A 227 -8.71 -1.47 25.68
N TYR A 228 -9.09 -2.14 24.59
CA TYR A 228 -9.52 -3.53 24.62
C TYR A 228 -8.33 -4.44 24.94
N GLU A 229 -8.51 -5.36 25.87
CA GLU A 229 -7.48 -6.30 26.30
C GLU A 229 -8.04 -7.71 26.51
N THR A 230 -7.20 -8.72 26.28
CA THR A 230 -7.51 -10.13 26.52
C THR A 230 -6.31 -10.84 27.12
N GLY A 231 -6.57 -11.75 28.07
CA GLY A 231 -5.53 -12.59 28.68
C GLY A 231 -5.18 -13.82 27.86
N ASN A 232 -6.03 -14.23 26.91
CA ASN A 232 -5.80 -15.43 26.09
C ASN A 232 -4.96 -15.09 24.86
N VAL A 233 -3.63 -15.00 25.05
CA VAL A 233 -2.70 -14.62 23.98
C VAL A 233 -2.64 -15.67 22.87
N ASP A 234 -2.71 -16.96 23.21
CA ASP A 234 -2.62 -18.05 22.24
C ASP A 234 -3.78 -18.00 21.24
N ALA A 235 -5.00 -17.75 21.72
CA ALA A 235 -6.16 -17.59 20.83
C ALA A 235 -5.99 -16.39 19.87
N VAL A 236 -5.41 -15.30 20.34
CA VAL A 236 -5.14 -14.12 19.49
C VAL A 236 -4.11 -14.44 18.42
N LEU A 237 -2.99 -15.09 18.79
CA LEU A 237 -1.95 -15.52 17.84
C LEU A 237 -2.46 -16.58 16.85
N ASP A 238 -3.50 -17.32 17.23
CA ASP A 238 -4.20 -18.27 16.36
C ASP A 238 -5.33 -17.63 15.54
N GLY A 239 -5.42 -16.30 15.49
CA GLY A 239 -6.29 -15.55 14.59
C GLY A 239 -7.60 -15.07 15.21
N ASP A 240 -7.81 -15.20 16.52
CA ASP A 240 -8.97 -14.63 17.21
C ASP A 240 -8.80 -13.14 17.50
N ILE A 241 -8.68 -12.35 16.43
CA ILE A 241 -8.50 -10.89 16.49
C ILE A 241 -9.81 -10.12 16.28
N THR A 242 -10.92 -10.81 16.02
CA THR A 242 -12.22 -10.20 15.72
C THR A 242 -12.59 -9.14 16.75
N GLY A 243 -12.53 -9.45 18.05
CA GLY A 243 -12.88 -8.49 19.10
C GLY A 243 -12.08 -7.17 19.08
N PHE A 244 -10.81 -7.20 18.63
CA PHE A 244 -10.01 -5.98 18.46
C PHE A 244 -10.50 -5.15 17.28
N ILE A 245 -10.83 -5.81 16.17
CA ILE A 245 -11.36 -5.18 14.96
C ILE A 245 -12.70 -4.52 15.28
N GLU A 246 -13.62 -5.26 15.92
CA GLU A 246 -14.95 -4.73 16.29
C GLU A 246 -14.82 -3.52 17.21
N ALA A 247 -14.01 -3.61 18.27
CA ALA A 247 -13.80 -2.51 19.21
C ALA A 247 -13.21 -1.25 18.54
N TYR A 248 -12.33 -1.43 17.56
CA TYR A 248 -11.75 -0.32 16.80
C TYR A 248 -12.78 0.34 15.88
N LEU A 249 -13.57 -0.47 15.17
CA LEU A 249 -14.60 0.02 14.27
C LEU A 249 -15.73 0.73 15.02
N GLU A 250 -16.08 0.28 16.22
CA GLU A 250 -17.08 0.95 17.07
C GLU A 250 -16.63 2.32 17.58
N GLN A 251 -15.34 2.52 17.83
CA GLN A 251 -14.80 3.82 18.26
C GLN A 251 -14.51 4.76 17.09
N SER A 252 -14.27 4.21 15.90
CA SER A 252 -13.88 4.98 14.71
C SER A 252 -15.05 5.32 13.78
N GLY A 253 -16.21 4.70 13.98
CA GLY A 253 -17.47 4.98 13.26
C GLY A 253 -18.28 6.09 13.93
#